data_AF-A0A2V2DPQ1-F1
#
_entry.id   AF-A0A2V2DPQ1-F1
#
_cell.length_a   1.000
_cell.length_b   1.000
_cell.length_c   1.000
_cell.angle_alpha   90.00
_cell.angle_beta   90.00
_cell.angle_gamma   90.00
#
_symmetry.space_group_name_H-M   'P 1'
#
loop_
_entity.id
_entity.type
_entity.pdbx_description
1 polymer ?
#
loop_
_entity_poly.entity_id
_entity_poly.type
_entity_poly.pdbx_seq_one_letter_code
_entity_poly.pdbx_strand_id
1 'polypeptide(L)'
;MKKLLSTILAALLVAGALSACQTAPASSTAGGESAGDTTESVADAGDDAEGGATSDVTLTYWSMWNSTEPQAIAIQEAIDAYTAETGIQVTVQWNGRDTQQQTIQAALDSKTSIDLFDEDFQRVSTQYNKSCLSLEDMAAAVGYEDYAVAALPAAVRNWAGELIAIPSYSEHPQEAFDLIVKITSGEYDAKMAMASNGIPADIRNEEWPEMLAGVREAFNVQTGVYDWNCGMNANADLGTAFQDPAAKLFEGSLDGQGFVEAMDALY
;
A
#
# COMPACT_ATOMS: atom_id res chain seq x y z
N MET A 1 -2.61 44.97 -10.94
CA MET A 1 -3.85 45.06 -10.13
C MET A 1 -4.95 44.33 -10.92
N LYS A 2 -5.02 43.00 -10.89
CA LYS A 2 -5.78 42.17 -9.94
C LYS A 2 -7.16 42.77 -9.60
N LYS A 3 -8.18 42.37 -10.35
CA LYS A 3 -9.58 42.12 -9.94
C LYS A 3 -10.46 41.98 -11.19
N LEU A 4 -10.69 40.74 -11.62
CA LEU A 4 -11.90 40.29 -12.33
C LEU A 4 -11.82 38.76 -12.46
N LEU A 5 -12.00 38.11 -11.30
CA LEU A 5 -12.30 36.70 -11.16
C LEU A 5 -13.80 36.65 -10.79
N SER A 6 -14.66 36.15 -11.68
CA SER A 6 -15.93 35.52 -11.27
C SER A 6 -16.66 34.91 -12.46
N THR A 7 -17.24 33.73 -12.22
CA THR A 7 -18.37 33.11 -12.93
C THR A 7 -18.12 32.56 -14.34
N ILE A 8 -17.85 31.25 -14.44
CA ILE A 8 -18.78 30.20 -14.92
C ILE A 8 -17.99 28.89 -15.07
N LEU A 9 -18.12 27.99 -14.10
CA LEU A 9 -17.95 26.55 -14.33
C LEU A 9 -18.95 25.83 -13.42
N ALA A 10 -20.10 25.50 -14.00
CA ALA A 10 -21.07 24.59 -13.42
C ALA A 10 -21.79 23.90 -14.57
N ALA A 11 -21.48 22.63 -14.79
CA ALA A 11 -22.40 21.55 -15.17
C ALA A 11 -21.59 20.35 -15.71
N LEU A 12 -21.47 19.30 -14.90
CA LEU A 12 -21.88 17.93 -15.21
C LEU A 12 -21.17 16.92 -14.30
N LEU A 13 -21.77 16.70 -13.12
CA LEU A 13 -21.72 15.45 -12.36
C LEU A 13 -23.13 14.85 -12.44
N VAL A 14 -23.25 13.62 -12.95
CA VAL A 14 -24.43 12.78 -12.72
C VAL A 14 -23.96 11.45 -12.19
N ALA A 15 -24.59 11.07 -11.08
CA ALA A 15 -24.36 9.93 -10.22
C ALA A 15 -24.55 8.58 -10.91
N GLY A 16 -23.94 7.56 -10.29
CA GLY A 16 -23.98 6.16 -10.73
C GLY A 16 -25.35 5.49 -10.65
N ALA A 17 -25.42 4.33 -11.28
CA ALA A 17 -26.48 3.36 -11.09
C ALA A 17 -25.86 1.98 -10.81
N LEU A 18 -26.33 1.39 -9.72
CA LEU A 18 -26.14 0.01 -9.30
C LEU A 18 -26.38 -0.97 -10.47
N SER A 19 -25.52 -1.97 -10.65
CA SER A 19 -25.84 -3.13 -11.47
C SER A 19 -25.78 -4.41 -10.63
N ALA A 20 -26.95 -5.04 -10.52
CA ALA A 20 -27.17 -6.36 -9.94
C ALA A 20 -27.07 -7.45 -11.02
N CYS A 21 -26.67 -8.64 -10.58
CA CYS A 21 -26.60 -9.95 -11.23
C CYS A 21 -27.40 -10.18 -12.53
N GLN A 22 -26.73 -10.71 -13.57
CA GLN A 22 -27.26 -11.78 -14.41
C GLN A 22 -26.19 -12.48 -15.27
N THR A 23 -26.43 -13.76 -15.57
CA THR A 23 -25.49 -14.78 -16.05
C THR A 23 -25.72 -15.16 -17.53
N ALA A 24 -24.61 -15.32 -18.28
CA ALA A 24 -24.33 -16.19 -19.46
C ALA A 24 -25.09 -15.96 -20.82
N PRO A 25 -24.64 -16.52 -21.99
CA PRO A 25 -23.56 -17.50 -22.25
C PRO A 25 -22.60 -17.18 -23.44
N ALA A 26 -21.70 -18.15 -23.70
CA ALA A 26 -20.50 -18.18 -24.55
C ALA A 26 -20.69 -18.28 -26.09
N SER A 27 -19.61 -17.99 -26.84
CA SER A 27 -19.16 -18.67 -28.08
C SER A 27 -17.75 -18.13 -28.44
N SER A 28 -16.65 -18.90 -28.37
CA SER A 28 -16.12 -19.96 -29.25
C SER A 28 -15.32 -19.47 -30.48
N THR A 29 -13.98 -19.56 -30.34
CA THR A 29 -13.01 -20.27 -31.21
C THR A 29 -12.47 -19.66 -32.52
N ALA A 30 -11.18 -19.98 -32.72
CA ALA A 30 -10.32 -20.04 -33.93
C ALA A 30 -9.53 -18.75 -34.22
N GLY A 31 -8.22 -18.76 -34.42
CA GLY A 31 -7.26 -19.83 -34.71
C GLY A 31 -6.28 -19.31 -35.77
N GLY A 32 -4.98 -19.57 -35.64
CA GLY A 32 -4.00 -19.23 -36.69
C GLY A 32 -2.54 -19.18 -36.22
N GLU A 33 -1.87 -20.32 -36.26
CA GLU A 33 -0.40 -20.44 -36.33
C GLU A 33 0.16 -19.81 -37.62
N SER A 34 1.38 -19.25 -37.57
CA SER A 34 2.46 -19.71 -38.45
C SER A 34 3.85 -19.12 -38.10
N ALA A 35 4.80 -20.05 -37.95
CA ALA A 35 6.18 -20.04 -38.47
C ALA A 35 7.15 -18.87 -38.15
N GLY A 36 8.02 -19.14 -37.19
CA GLY A 36 9.48 -19.35 -37.36
C GLY A 36 10.23 -18.64 -38.50
N ASP A 37 11.26 -17.89 -38.11
CA ASP A 37 12.55 -17.90 -38.80
C ASP A 37 13.69 -17.75 -37.79
N THR A 38 14.77 -18.47 -38.03
CA THR A 38 15.98 -18.56 -37.19
C THR A 38 17.12 -17.97 -37.99
N THR A 39 17.87 -17.02 -37.45
CA THR A 39 19.24 -16.78 -37.93
C THR A 39 20.12 -16.27 -36.79
N GLU A 40 21.22 -16.98 -36.59
CA GLU A 40 22.25 -16.76 -35.58
C GLU A 40 23.22 -15.60 -35.90
N SER A 41 23.78 -15.08 -34.80
CA SER A 41 25.19 -14.69 -34.58
C SER A 41 25.78 -13.47 -35.30
N VAL A 42 26.13 -12.47 -34.49
CA VAL A 42 27.45 -11.84 -34.53
C VAL A 42 27.96 -11.71 -33.09
N ALA A 43 29.20 -12.17 -32.87
CA ALA A 43 29.90 -12.14 -31.60
C ALA A 43 30.63 -10.80 -31.34
N ASP A 44 30.88 -10.61 -30.05
CA ASP A 44 32.01 -9.92 -29.42
C ASP A 44 31.98 -8.38 -29.32
N ALA A 45 31.72 -7.92 -28.10
CA ALA A 45 32.53 -6.90 -27.45
C ALA A 45 32.42 -7.12 -25.94
N GLY A 46 33.54 -7.51 -25.33
CA GLY A 46 33.65 -7.60 -23.87
C GLY A 46 33.32 -6.26 -23.23
N ASP A 47 32.40 -6.31 -22.27
CA ASP A 47 32.24 -5.28 -21.26
C ASP A 47 32.49 -5.99 -19.93
N ASP A 48 33.49 -5.51 -19.20
CA ASP A 48 33.72 -5.84 -17.80
C ASP A 48 32.52 -5.27 -17.02
N ALA A 49 31.38 -5.96 -17.07
CA ALA A 49 30.26 -5.68 -16.21
C ALA A 49 30.67 -6.10 -14.79
N GLU A 50 30.81 -5.11 -13.91
CA GLU A 50 30.85 -5.33 -12.47
C GLU A 50 29.78 -6.36 -12.11
N GLY A 51 30.24 -7.52 -11.62
CA GLY A 51 29.37 -8.66 -11.33
C GLY A 51 28.27 -8.21 -10.39
N GLY A 52 27.06 -8.06 -10.94
CA GLY A 52 25.86 -7.85 -10.15
C GLY A 52 25.75 -8.92 -9.09
N ALA A 53 25.22 -8.57 -7.92
CA ALA A 53 24.98 -9.55 -6.87
C ALA A 53 24.18 -10.72 -7.47
N THR A 54 24.65 -11.95 -7.28
CA THR A 54 23.96 -13.16 -7.73
C THR A 54 23.41 -13.87 -6.51
N SER A 55 22.10 -14.12 -6.47
CA SER A 55 21.44 -14.90 -5.44
C SER A 55 20.60 -16.01 -6.07
N ASP A 56 20.54 -17.16 -5.38
CA ASP A 56 19.65 -18.27 -5.76
C ASP A 56 18.27 -18.14 -5.09
N VAL A 57 18.03 -17.07 -4.31
CA VAL A 57 16.77 -16.81 -3.60
C VAL A 57 15.75 -16.20 -4.54
N THR A 58 14.51 -16.70 -4.48
CA THR A 58 13.33 -16.10 -5.12
C THR A 58 12.22 -15.93 -4.09
N LEU A 59 11.80 -14.69 -3.85
CA LEU A 59 10.68 -14.36 -2.98
C LEU A 59 9.36 -14.44 -3.74
N THR A 60 8.33 -15.03 -3.14
CA THR A 60 6.95 -14.92 -3.59
C THR A 60 6.21 -13.84 -2.80
N TYR A 61 5.78 -12.78 -3.47
CA TYR A 61 5.10 -11.64 -2.87
C TYR A 61 3.67 -11.49 -3.40
N TRP A 62 2.67 -11.53 -2.52
CA TRP A 62 1.27 -11.28 -2.87
C TRP A 62 0.83 -9.87 -2.47
N SER A 63 0.48 -9.05 -3.46
CA SER A 63 0.06 -7.68 -3.25
C SER A 63 -1.45 -7.47 -3.38
N MET A 64 -2.02 -6.66 -2.49
CA MET A 64 -3.40 -6.20 -2.54
C MET A 64 -3.67 -5.19 -3.66
N TRP A 65 -2.65 -4.70 -4.36
CA TRP A 65 -2.82 -3.71 -5.41
C TRP A 65 -3.00 -4.36 -6.78
N ASN A 66 -3.63 -3.63 -7.70
CA ASN A 66 -3.55 -3.95 -9.12
C ASN A 66 -2.29 -3.32 -9.72
N SER A 67 -1.63 -4.01 -10.64
CA SER A 67 -0.33 -3.60 -11.22
C SER A 67 -0.34 -2.23 -11.94
N THR A 68 -1.52 -1.73 -12.30
CA THR A 68 -1.68 -0.42 -12.96
C THR A 68 -1.91 0.73 -11.98
N GLU A 69 -2.05 0.46 -10.69
CA GLU A 69 -2.21 1.49 -9.67
C GLU A 69 -0.88 2.20 -9.39
N PRO A 70 -0.86 3.53 -9.16
CA PRO A 70 0.37 4.29 -8.95
C PRO A 70 1.30 3.72 -7.86
N GLN A 71 0.73 3.25 -6.76
CA GLN A 71 1.45 2.64 -5.66
C GLN A 71 2.01 1.24 -6.01
N ALA A 72 1.35 0.48 -6.87
CA ALA A 72 1.89 -0.78 -7.38
C ALA A 72 3.12 -0.54 -8.27
N ILE A 73 3.09 0.53 -9.07
CA ILE A 73 4.23 0.96 -9.88
C ILE A 73 5.42 1.33 -8.97
N ALA A 74 5.18 2.11 -7.91
CA ALA A 74 6.22 2.46 -6.94
C ALA A 74 6.80 1.22 -6.22
N ILE A 75 5.96 0.26 -5.86
CA ILE A 75 6.40 -1.02 -5.28
C ILE A 75 7.24 -1.82 -6.28
N GLN A 76 6.85 -1.85 -7.56
CA GLN A 76 7.63 -2.53 -8.59
C GLN A 76 9.00 -1.89 -8.78
N GLU A 77 9.11 -0.56 -8.75
CA GLU A 77 10.41 0.13 -8.79
C GLU A 77 11.30 -0.26 -7.59
N ALA A 78 10.70 -0.37 -6.39
CA ALA A 78 11.42 -0.79 -5.19
C ALA A 78 11.91 -2.24 -5.30
N ILE A 79 11.09 -3.13 -5.87
CA ILE A 79 11.44 -4.53 -6.15
C ILE A 79 12.58 -4.59 -7.16
N ASP A 80 12.49 -3.86 -8.27
CA ASP A 80 13.50 -3.87 -9.32
C ASP A 80 14.86 -3.41 -8.77
N ALA A 81 14.86 -2.37 -7.93
CA ALA A 81 16.07 -1.90 -7.27
C ALA A 81 16.59 -2.90 -6.22
N TYR A 82 15.70 -3.51 -5.43
CA TYR A 82 16.07 -4.57 -4.49
C TYR A 82 16.73 -5.75 -5.21
N THR A 83 16.14 -6.21 -6.32
CA THR A 83 16.69 -7.27 -7.15
C THR A 83 18.04 -6.88 -7.76
N ALA A 84 18.18 -5.66 -8.26
CA ALA A 84 19.46 -5.19 -8.81
C ALA A 84 20.57 -5.10 -7.75
N GLU A 85 20.24 -4.70 -6.52
CA GLU A 85 21.18 -4.54 -5.41
C GLU A 85 21.61 -5.88 -4.80
N THR A 86 20.71 -6.86 -4.75
CA THR A 86 20.91 -8.10 -3.97
C THR A 86 21.04 -9.36 -4.82
N GLY A 87 20.61 -9.31 -6.08
CA GLY A 87 20.45 -10.49 -6.93
C GLY A 87 19.24 -11.37 -6.57
N ILE A 88 18.46 -11.00 -5.55
CA ILE A 88 17.29 -11.76 -5.10
C ILE A 88 16.12 -11.46 -6.04
N GLN A 89 15.54 -12.50 -6.62
CA GLN A 89 14.39 -12.36 -7.50
C GLN A 89 13.11 -12.22 -6.67
N VAL A 90 12.15 -11.42 -7.15
CA VAL A 90 10.83 -11.31 -6.52
C VAL A 90 9.76 -11.62 -7.56
N THR A 91 8.95 -12.63 -7.30
CA THR A 91 7.76 -12.94 -8.09
C THR A 91 6.55 -12.33 -7.41
N VAL A 92 6.02 -11.24 -7.98
CA VAL A 92 4.81 -10.60 -7.47
C VAL A 92 3.55 -11.15 -8.11
N GLN A 93 2.57 -11.47 -7.27
CA GLN A 93 1.17 -11.67 -7.65
C GLN A 93 0.36 -10.43 -7.27
N TRP A 94 -0.05 -9.64 -8.27
CA TRP A 94 -0.92 -8.48 -8.10
C TRP A 94 -2.39 -8.92 -8.05
N ASN A 95 -2.92 -9.11 -6.84
CA ASN A 95 -4.27 -9.65 -6.64
C ASN A 95 -5.37 -8.61 -6.77
N GLY A 96 -5.07 -7.35 -6.46
CA GLY A 96 -6.11 -6.35 -6.23
C GLY A 96 -6.88 -6.58 -4.92
N ARG A 97 -7.45 -5.50 -4.38
CA ARG A 97 -7.91 -5.46 -2.97
C ARG A 97 -9.00 -6.48 -2.67
N ASP A 98 -9.96 -6.65 -3.58
CA ASP A 98 -11.10 -7.53 -3.36
C ASP A 98 -10.68 -9.01 -3.36
N THR A 99 -9.84 -9.41 -4.33
CA THR A 99 -9.37 -10.78 -4.42
C THR A 99 -8.39 -11.12 -3.31
N GLN A 100 -7.48 -10.20 -2.95
CA GLN A 100 -6.56 -10.39 -1.83
C GLN A 100 -7.34 -10.67 -0.53
N GLN A 101 -8.28 -9.80 -0.16
CA GLN A 101 -9.08 -9.95 1.06
C GLN A 101 -9.87 -11.27 1.12
N GLN A 102 -10.34 -11.77 -0.03
CA GLN A 102 -11.10 -13.02 -0.10
C GLN A 102 -10.23 -14.28 -0.02
N THR A 103 -8.95 -14.19 -0.38
CA THR A 103 -8.11 -15.37 -0.62
C THR A 103 -6.93 -15.50 0.34
N ILE A 104 -6.41 -14.40 0.88
CA ILE A 104 -5.18 -14.40 1.67
C ILE A 104 -5.29 -15.28 2.92
N GLN A 105 -6.40 -15.25 3.65
CA GLN A 105 -6.57 -16.10 4.85
C GLN A 105 -6.46 -17.59 4.50
N ALA A 106 -7.15 -18.03 3.44
CA ALA A 106 -7.11 -19.42 3.03
C ALA A 106 -5.71 -19.83 2.51
N ALA A 107 -5.00 -18.90 1.85
CA ALA A 107 -3.63 -19.11 1.41
C ALA A 107 -2.67 -19.28 2.61
N LEU A 108 -2.82 -18.43 3.64
CA LEU A 108 -2.06 -18.51 4.89
C LEU A 108 -2.36 -19.81 5.67
N ASP A 109 -3.63 -20.18 5.81
CA ASP A 109 -4.06 -21.38 6.52
C ASP A 109 -3.56 -22.67 5.84
N SER A 110 -3.53 -22.68 4.50
CA SER A 110 -3.02 -23.79 3.69
C SER A 110 -1.49 -23.78 3.52
N LYS A 111 -0.81 -22.75 4.03
CA LYS A 111 0.63 -22.52 3.84
C LYS A 111 1.03 -22.53 2.38
N THR A 112 0.24 -21.85 1.55
CA THR A 112 0.66 -21.52 0.18
C THR A 112 2.01 -20.81 0.26
N SER A 113 2.97 -21.21 -0.58
CA SER A 113 4.33 -20.66 -0.61
C SER A 113 4.26 -19.16 -0.93
N ILE A 114 4.32 -18.34 0.13
CA ILE A 114 4.22 -16.89 0.14
C ILE A 114 5.25 -16.44 1.17
N ASP A 115 6.23 -15.64 0.74
CA ASP A 115 7.26 -15.10 1.61
C ASP A 115 6.88 -13.72 2.15
N LEU A 116 6.10 -12.97 1.38
CA LEU A 116 5.62 -11.64 1.74
C LEU A 116 4.18 -11.45 1.24
N PHE A 117 3.36 -10.73 2.00
CA PHE A 117 2.11 -10.19 1.50
C PHE A 117 1.91 -8.78 2.05
N ASP A 118 1.18 -7.95 1.30
CA ASP A 118 0.67 -6.69 1.80
C ASP A 118 -0.85 -6.74 1.95
N GLU A 119 -1.34 -5.99 2.94
CA GLU A 119 -2.73 -5.82 3.29
C GLU A 119 -2.87 -4.54 4.15
N ASP A 120 -4.10 -4.18 4.49
CA ASP A 120 -4.36 -3.18 5.53
C ASP A 120 -3.65 -3.57 6.84
N PHE A 121 -2.77 -2.71 7.36
CA PHE A 121 -1.92 -3.06 8.52
C PHE A 121 -2.72 -3.35 9.80
N GLN A 122 -3.95 -2.81 9.94
CA GLN A 122 -4.84 -3.22 11.01
C GLN A 122 -5.36 -4.64 10.78
N ARG A 123 -5.77 -5.01 9.56
CA ARG A 123 -6.14 -6.40 9.23
C ARG A 123 -4.97 -7.37 9.42
N VAL A 124 -3.77 -6.99 9.00
CA VAL A 124 -2.55 -7.79 9.31
C VAL A 124 -2.42 -8.00 10.82
N SER A 125 -2.58 -6.92 11.59
CA SER A 125 -2.40 -6.94 13.05
C SER A 125 -3.52 -7.65 13.83
N THR A 126 -4.72 -7.79 13.26
CA THR A 126 -5.91 -8.28 13.98
C THR A 126 -6.47 -9.58 13.42
N GLN A 127 -6.49 -9.74 12.10
CA GLN A 127 -7.09 -10.88 11.40
C GLN A 127 -6.03 -11.92 11.04
N TYR A 128 -4.89 -11.49 10.49
CA TYR A 128 -3.85 -12.37 9.97
C TYR A 128 -2.69 -12.62 10.95
N ASN A 129 -2.75 -12.02 12.14
CA ASN A 129 -1.64 -12.00 13.10
C ASN A 129 -1.10 -13.39 13.48
N LYS A 130 -1.99 -14.38 13.69
CA LYS A 130 -1.61 -15.76 14.05
C LYS A 130 -0.80 -16.46 12.97
N SER A 131 -0.87 -15.97 11.74
CA SER A 131 -0.12 -16.53 10.61
C SER A 131 1.20 -15.80 10.38
N CYS A 132 1.47 -14.70 11.10
CA CYS A 132 2.66 -13.88 10.92
C CYS A 132 3.73 -14.16 11.99
N LEU A 133 5.00 -13.97 11.64
CA LEU A 133 6.11 -13.96 12.61
C LEU A 133 6.32 -12.56 13.20
N SER A 134 6.94 -12.53 14.38
CA SER A 134 7.42 -11.32 15.04
C SER A 134 8.60 -10.70 14.28
N LEU A 135 8.55 -9.38 14.09
CA LEU A 135 9.59 -8.60 13.42
C LEU A 135 10.43 -7.78 14.39
N GLU A 136 10.21 -7.88 15.70
CA GLU A 136 10.86 -7.00 16.69
C GLU A 136 12.40 -7.06 16.62
N ASP A 137 12.99 -8.25 16.53
CA ASP A 137 14.44 -8.41 16.45
C ASP A 137 15.01 -7.86 15.13
N MET A 138 14.31 -8.08 14.01
CA MET A 138 14.71 -7.57 12.70
C MET A 138 14.61 -6.04 12.65
N ALA A 139 13.52 -5.48 13.18
CA ALA A 139 13.31 -4.04 13.31
C ALA A 139 14.37 -3.38 14.20
N ALA A 140 14.71 -4.00 15.32
CA ALA A 140 15.77 -3.52 16.21
C ALA A 140 17.14 -3.56 15.52
N ALA A 141 17.45 -4.61 14.75
CA ALA A 141 18.72 -4.76 14.06
C ALA A 141 19.01 -3.65 13.05
N VAL A 142 17.98 -3.09 12.43
CA VAL A 142 18.10 -2.00 11.44
C VAL A 142 17.83 -0.60 12.03
N GLY A 143 17.56 -0.50 13.34
CA GLY A 143 17.21 0.77 13.97
C GLY A 143 15.90 1.36 13.45
N TYR A 144 14.89 0.51 13.15
CA TYR A 144 13.62 0.93 12.54
C TYR A 144 12.94 2.09 13.30
N GLU A 145 12.99 2.06 14.63
CA GLU A 145 12.41 3.09 15.50
C GLU A 145 13.05 4.48 15.35
N ASP A 146 14.27 4.56 14.80
CA ASP A 146 14.97 5.84 14.62
C ASP A 146 14.36 6.69 13.50
N TYR A 147 13.63 6.05 12.58
CA TYR A 147 13.06 6.72 11.40
C TYR A 147 11.59 6.41 11.14
N ALA A 148 11.01 5.38 11.75
CA ALA A 148 9.58 5.12 11.62
C ALA A 148 8.75 6.26 12.23
N VAL A 149 7.61 6.58 11.62
CA VAL A 149 6.61 7.41 12.27
C VAL A 149 6.07 6.66 13.49
N ALA A 150 6.43 7.11 14.70
CA ALA A 150 6.22 6.39 15.96
C ALA A 150 4.79 5.89 16.21
N ALA A 151 3.78 6.60 15.70
CA ALA A 151 2.37 6.21 15.79
C ALA A 151 2.07 4.86 15.10
N LEU A 152 2.76 4.52 14.00
CA LEU A 152 2.54 3.31 13.22
C LEU A 152 2.95 2.03 13.97
N PRO A 153 4.21 1.86 14.43
CA PRO A 153 4.60 0.70 15.20
C PRO A 153 3.85 0.63 16.54
N ALA A 154 3.51 1.77 17.16
CA ALA A 154 2.68 1.79 18.37
C ALA A 154 1.28 1.21 18.13
N ALA A 155 0.63 1.54 17.01
CA ALA A 155 -0.67 0.99 16.64
C ALA A 155 -0.61 -0.52 16.39
N VAL A 156 0.40 -1.00 15.64
CA VAL A 156 0.60 -2.43 15.39
C VAL A 156 0.80 -3.19 16.70
N ARG A 157 1.71 -2.72 17.58
CA ARG A 157 1.94 -3.34 18.89
C ARG A 157 0.72 -3.31 19.80
N ASN A 158 -0.14 -2.28 19.69
CA ASN A 158 -1.40 -2.25 20.43
C ASN A 158 -2.37 -3.36 20.00
N TRP A 159 -2.44 -3.67 18.70
CA TRP A 159 -3.36 -4.68 18.19
C TRP A 159 -2.80 -6.11 18.23
N ALA A 160 -1.51 -6.28 17.93
CA ALA A 160 -0.86 -7.58 17.78
C ALA A 160 0.07 -7.95 18.95
N GLY A 161 0.47 -6.99 19.79
CA GLY A 161 1.47 -7.15 20.85
C GLY A 161 2.91 -6.95 20.38
N GLU A 162 3.17 -7.11 19.08
CA GLU A 162 4.48 -7.04 18.45
C GLU A 162 4.36 -6.61 16.99
N LEU A 163 5.46 -6.12 16.39
CA LEU A 163 5.51 -5.86 14.95
C LEU A 163 5.37 -7.16 14.15
N ILE A 164 4.46 -7.19 13.17
CA ILE A 164 4.16 -8.37 12.36
C ILE A 164 3.82 -8.00 10.91
N ALA A 165 4.27 -8.82 9.95
CA ALA A 165 3.86 -8.70 8.53
C ALA A 165 4.20 -9.94 7.67
N ILE A 166 5.21 -10.73 8.06
CA ILE A 166 5.72 -11.83 7.24
C ILE A 166 5.04 -13.15 7.65
N PRO A 167 4.59 -14.00 6.71
CA PRO A 167 4.09 -15.35 7.04
C PRO A 167 5.11 -16.13 7.89
N SER A 168 4.65 -16.71 8.99
CA SER A 168 5.49 -17.46 9.95
C SER A 168 6.18 -18.70 9.37
N TYR A 169 5.78 -19.10 8.16
CA TYR A 169 6.33 -20.21 7.41
C TYR A 169 7.14 -19.77 6.18
N SER A 170 7.38 -18.47 5.98
CA SER A 170 8.25 -17.94 4.92
C SER A 170 9.60 -18.66 4.92
N GLU A 171 10.09 -19.05 3.75
CA GLU A 171 11.39 -19.71 3.61
C GLU A 171 12.55 -18.71 3.68
N HIS A 172 12.25 -17.43 3.43
CA HIS A 172 13.20 -16.32 3.31
C HIS A 172 12.77 -15.09 4.12
N PRO A 173 12.60 -15.21 5.46
CA PRO A 173 12.01 -14.14 6.27
C PRO A 173 12.91 -12.91 6.41
N GLN A 174 14.24 -13.06 6.35
CA GLN A 174 15.15 -11.90 6.42
C GLN A 174 15.10 -11.11 5.12
N GLU A 175 15.16 -11.79 3.99
CA GLU A 175 15.09 -11.18 2.66
C GLU A 175 13.73 -10.51 2.43
N ALA A 176 12.64 -11.12 2.91
CA ALA A 176 11.32 -10.50 2.90
C ALA A 176 11.26 -9.24 3.79
N PHE A 177 11.91 -9.25 4.96
CA PHE A 177 12.01 -8.07 5.82
C PHE A 177 12.83 -6.95 5.18
N ASP A 178 13.95 -7.29 4.54
CA ASP A 178 14.79 -6.31 3.84
C ASP A 178 14.02 -5.65 2.69
N LEU A 179 13.19 -6.42 1.96
CA LEU A 179 12.27 -5.88 0.97
C LEU A 179 11.19 -4.98 1.58
N ILE A 180 10.61 -5.35 2.74
CA ILE A 180 9.68 -4.46 3.47
C ILE A 180 10.36 -3.13 3.76
N VAL A 181 11.56 -3.15 4.37
CA VAL A 181 12.31 -1.92 4.70
C VAL A 181 12.63 -1.12 3.44
N LYS A 182 12.99 -1.77 2.34
CA LYS A 182 13.24 -1.11 1.05
C LYS A 182 12.01 -0.37 0.55
N ILE A 183 10.83 -0.97 0.67
CA ILE A 183 9.55 -0.41 0.23
C ILE A 183 9.07 0.72 1.16
N THR A 184 9.26 0.57 2.48
CA THR A 184 8.65 1.44 3.50
C THR A 184 9.63 2.44 4.13
N SER A 185 10.80 2.65 3.53
CA SER A 185 11.72 3.70 3.95
C SER A 185 12.37 4.45 2.79
N GLY A 186 12.92 5.63 3.09
CA GLY A 186 13.65 6.45 2.14
C GLY A 186 12.87 6.77 0.86
N GLU A 187 13.52 6.64 -0.29
CA GLU A 187 12.99 7.05 -1.58
C GLU A 187 11.68 6.32 -1.96
N TYR A 188 11.59 5.01 -1.73
CA TYR A 188 10.43 4.24 -2.18
C TYR A 188 9.20 4.47 -1.30
N ASP A 189 9.39 4.73 0.00
CA ASP A 189 8.33 5.22 0.87
C ASP A 189 7.79 6.57 0.38
N ALA A 190 8.69 7.52 0.07
CA ALA A 190 8.30 8.82 -0.47
C ALA A 190 7.52 8.67 -1.78
N LYS A 191 8.00 7.84 -2.72
CA LYS A 191 7.31 7.55 -3.98
C LYS A 191 5.92 6.95 -3.75
N MET A 192 5.81 5.97 -2.86
CA MET A 192 4.54 5.34 -2.54
C MET A 192 3.55 6.32 -1.91
N ALA A 193 4.01 7.13 -0.96
CA ALA A 193 3.20 8.15 -0.31
C ALA A 193 2.69 9.19 -1.33
N MET A 194 3.55 9.68 -2.22
CA MET A 194 3.16 10.61 -3.28
C MET A 194 2.18 9.99 -4.27
N ALA A 195 2.41 8.74 -4.67
CA ALA A 195 1.57 8.02 -5.63
C ALA A 195 0.16 7.75 -5.09
N SER A 196 0.03 7.53 -3.77
CA SER A 196 -1.23 7.16 -3.12
C SER A 196 -1.94 8.31 -2.38
N ASN A 197 -1.35 9.51 -2.34
CA ASN A 197 -1.70 10.55 -1.37
C ASN A 197 -1.69 10.02 0.07
N GLY A 198 -0.71 9.18 0.39
CA GLY A 198 -0.50 8.59 1.70
C GLY A 198 0.46 9.40 2.58
N ILE A 199 0.54 9.01 3.85
CA ILE A 199 1.54 9.52 4.79
C ILE A 199 2.81 8.67 4.63
N PRO A 200 3.99 9.28 4.37
CA PRO A 200 5.26 8.56 4.42
C PRO A 200 5.43 7.88 5.79
N ALA A 201 5.84 6.60 5.78
CA ALA A 201 6.13 5.86 7.00
C ALA A 201 7.47 6.26 7.64
N ASP A 202 8.33 6.94 6.87
CA ASP A 202 9.66 7.39 7.27
C ASP A 202 9.70 8.89 7.56
N ILE A 203 10.01 9.28 8.79
CA ILE A 203 10.04 10.69 9.22
C ILE A 203 11.10 11.52 8.49
N ARG A 204 12.10 10.87 7.88
CA ARG A 204 13.14 11.51 7.08
C ARG A 204 12.59 12.05 5.76
N ASN A 205 11.43 11.55 5.32
CA ASN A 205 10.71 12.07 4.17
C ASN A 205 9.94 13.33 4.57
N GLU A 206 10.56 14.49 4.31
CA GLU A 206 9.99 15.80 4.68
C GLU A 206 8.92 16.28 3.70
N GLU A 207 8.99 15.84 2.44
CA GLU A 207 8.00 16.16 1.42
C GLU A 207 6.80 15.23 1.55
N TRP A 208 5.62 15.80 1.79
CA TRP A 208 4.35 15.08 1.87
C TRP A 208 3.44 15.50 0.72
N PRO A 209 2.47 14.66 0.31
CA PRO A 209 1.45 15.06 -0.66
C PRO A 209 0.78 16.37 -0.24
N GLU A 210 0.48 17.26 -1.19
CA GLU A 210 -0.05 18.61 -0.90
C GLU A 210 -1.27 18.59 0.02
N MET A 211 -2.14 17.60 -0.16
CA MET A 211 -3.35 17.39 0.65
C MET A 211 -3.05 17.08 2.13
N LEU A 212 -1.88 16.53 2.44
CA LEU A 212 -1.46 16.09 3.77
C LEU A 212 -0.35 16.95 4.38
N ALA A 213 0.31 17.81 3.60
CA ALA A 213 1.43 18.61 4.07
C ALA A 213 1.11 19.44 5.32
N GLY A 214 -0.14 19.93 5.43
CA GLY A 214 -0.60 20.71 6.58
C GLY A 214 -0.72 19.95 7.90
N VAL A 215 -0.74 18.60 7.88
CA VAL A 215 -0.87 17.77 9.09
C VAL A 215 0.43 17.09 9.52
N ARG A 216 1.51 17.23 8.73
CA ARG A 216 2.79 16.55 8.95
C ARG A 216 3.33 16.71 10.38
N GLU A 217 3.48 17.96 10.83
CA GLU A 217 4.07 18.22 12.15
C GLU A 217 3.22 17.62 13.27
N ALA A 218 1.89 17.77 13.18
CA ALA A 218 0.97 17.21 14.17
C ALA A 218 0.98 15.67 14.18
N PHE A 219 1.09 15.04 13.01
CA PHE A 219 1.14 13.58 12.90
C PHE A 219 2.47 13.01 13.42
N ASN A 220 3.61 13.62 13.07
CA ASN A 220 4.93 13.11 13.45
C ASN A 220 5.22 13.20 14.95
N VAL A 221 4.55 14.10 15.68
CA VAL A 221 4.65 14.16 17.15
C VAL A 221 3.73 13.17 17.87
N GLN A 222 2.87 12.46 17.15
CA GLN A 222 1.97 11.49 17.73
C GLN A 222 2.76 10.25 18.17
N THR A 223 2.83 10.04 19.48
CA THR A 223 3.41 8.83 20.09
C THR A 223 2.34 7.89 20.65
N GLY A 224 1.07 8.32 20.64
CA GLY A 224 -0.06 7.55 21.14
C GLY A 224 -0.61 6.60 20.09
N VAL A 225 -1.18 5.48 20.55
CA VAL A 225 -2.00 4.60 19.73
C VAL A 225 -3.14 5.42 19.13
N TYR A 226 -3.32 5.30 17.81
CA TYR A 226 -4.51 5.81 17.14
C TYR A 226 -5.31 4.63 16.59
N ASP A 227 -6.63 4.72 16.71
CA ASP A 227 -7.50 3.75 16.06
C ASP A 227 -7.58 4.05 14.57
N TRP A 228 -7.54 2.98 13.77
CA TRP A 228 -7.75 3.07 12.34
C TRP A 228 -9.05 3.83 12.02
N ASN A 229 -9.02 4.63 10.96
CA ASN A 229 -10.13 5.50 10.57
C ASN A 229 -10.62 6.42 11.71
N CYS A 230 -9.69 6.89 12.55
CA CYS A 230 -9.96 7.75 13.71
C CYS A 230 -11.01 7.16 14.68
N GLY A 231 -11.11 5.83 14.77
CA GLY A 231 -12.09 5.15 15.62
C GLY A 231 -13.54 5.20 15.10
N MET A 232 -13.81 5.76 13.91
CA MET A 232 -15.16 5.82 13.34
C MET A 232 -15.78 4.43 13.16
N ASN A 233 -14.97 3.41 12.87
CA ASN A 233 -15.45 2.04 12.73
C ASN A 233 -15.85 1.40 14.07
N ALA A 234 -15.29 1.89 15.19
CA ALA A 234 -15.59 1.41 16.54
C ALA A 234 -16.78 2.16 17.18
N ASN A 235 -17.17 3.32 16.64
CA ASN A 235 -18.28 4.13 17.11
C ASN A 235 -19.32 4.34 16.00
N ALA A 236 -20.33 3.47 15.95
CA ALA A 236 -21.38 3.51 14.93
C ALA A 236 -22.18 4.83 14.93
N ASP A 237 -22.35 5.46 16.09
CA ASP A 237 -23.06 6.74 16.23
C ASP A 237 -22.23 7.86 15.60
N LEU A 238 -20.93 7.89 15.86
CA LEU A 238 -20.00 8.83 15.23
C LEU A 238 -19.92 8.61 13.70
N GLY A 239 -19.84 7.35 13.27
CA GLY A 239 -19.84 6.99 11.85
C GLY A 239 -21.10 7.45 11.11
N THR A 240 -22.26 7.44 11.78
CA THR A 240 -23.52 7.97 11.24
C THR A 240 -23.55 9.50 11.27
N ALA A 241 -23.11 10.10 12.39
CA ALA A 241 -23.12 11.54 12.58
C ALA A 241 -22.14 12.29 11.65
N PHE A 242 -21.08 11.62 11.19
CA PHE A 242 -20.16 12.14 10.18
C PHE A 242 -20.81 12.34 8.79
N GLN A 243 -21.78 11.50 8.42
CA GLN A 243 -22.29 11.42 7.05
C GLN A 243 -22.95 12.71 6.58
N ASP A 244 -23.77 13.34 7.42
CA ASP A 244 -24.52 14.55 7.06
C ASP A 244 -23.61 15.78 6.89
N PRO A 245 -22.69 16.11 7.82
CA PRO A 245 -21.70 17.17 7.61
C PRO A 245 -20.82 16.94 6.38
N ALA A 246 -20.39 15.69 6.13
CA ALA A 246 -19.59 15.36 4.96
C ALA A 246 -20.38 15.56 3.65
N ALA A 247 -21.64 15.11 3.60
CA ALA A 247 -22.51 15.34 2.45
C ALA A 247 -22.70 16.84 2.18
N LYS A 248 -22.97 17.64 3.22
CA LYS A 248 -23.12 19.09 3.08
C LYS A 248 -21.86 19.79 2.61
N LEU A 249 -20.68 19.33 3.06
CA LEU A 249 -19.40 19.81 2.57
C LEU A 249 -19.23 19.51 1.08
N PHE A 250 -19.52 18.29 0.63
CA PHE A 250 -19.43 17.91 -0.79
C PHE A 250 -20.45 18.63 -1.68
N GLU A 251 -21.64 18.89 -1.16
CA GLU A 251 -22.67 19.68 -1.84
C GLU A 251 -22.34 21.18 -1.86
N GLY A 252 -21.35 21.63 -1.08
CA GLY A 252 -20.98 23.04 -0.92
C GLY A 252 -21.96 23.85 -0.06
N SER A 253 -22.86 23.18 0.66
CA SER A 253 -23.79 23.81 1.61
C SER A 253 -23.18 24.02 3.00
N LEU A 254 -22.03 23.39 3.26
CA LEU A 254 -21.17 23.62 4.42
C LEU A 254 -19.76 23.97 3.92
N ASP A 255 -19.13 25.00 4.48
CA ASP A 255 -17.73 25.32 4.19
C ASP A 255 -16.78 24.55 5.11
N GLY A 256 -15.47 24.66 4.87
CA GLY A 256 -14.48 23.91 5.66
C GLY A 256 -14.52 24.23 7.15
N GLN A 257 -14.77 25.50 7.52
CA GLN A 257 -14.89 25.90 8.92
C GLN A 257 -16.15 25.31 9.57
N GLY A 258 -17.30 25.39 8.88
CA GLY A 258 -18.54 24.80 9.35
C GLY A 258 -18.46 23.27 9.45
N PHE A 259 -17.67 22.62 8.60
CA PHE A 259 -17.40 21.19 8.72
C PHE A 259 -16.60 20.87 9.99
N VAL A 260 -15.52 21.62 10.26
CA VAL A 260 -14.72 21.46 11.49
C VAL A 260 -15.60 21.66 12.74
N GLU A 261 -16.40 22.72 12.78
CA GLU A 261 -17.31 22.98 13.90
C GLU A 261 -18.36 21.88 14.08
N ALA A 262 -18.87 21.33 12.98
CA ALA A 262 -19.79 20.19 13.02
C ALA A 262 -19.13 18.91 13.52
N MET A 263 -17.85 18.69 13.21
CA MET A 263 -17.07 17.55 13.71
C MET A 263 -16.71 17.72 15.19
N ASP A 264 -16.31 18.91 15.62
CA ASP A 264 -16.00 19.20 17.03
C ASP A 264 -17.23 18.99 17.92
N ALA A 265 -18.43 19.24 17.42
CA ALA A 265 -19.67 18.99 18.15
C ALA A 265 -20.02 17.50 18.35
N LEU A 266 -19.28 16.59 17.70
CA LEU A 266 -19.48 15.13 17.84
C LEU A 266 -18.66 14.50 18.97
N TYR A 267 -17.72 15.25 19.57
CA TYR A 267 -16.83 14.81 20.65
C TYR A 267 -17.10 15.58 21.96
#